data_AF-A0A3D6C481-F1
#
_entry.id   AF-A0A3D6C481-F1
#
_cell.length_a   1.000
_cell.length_b   1.000
_cell.length_c   1.000
_cell.angle_alpha   90.00
_cell.angle_beta   90.00
_cell.angle_gamma   90.00
#
_symmetry.space_group_name_H-M   'P 1'
#
loop_
_entity.id
_entity.type
_entity.pdbx_description
1 polymer ?
#
loop_
_entity_poly.entity_id
_entity_poly.type
_entity_poly.pdbx_seq_one_letter_code
_entity_poly.pdbx_strand_id
1 'polypeptide(L)'
;MEKIEKTDRITQGMAYRQHLLDKLSVTAGEAETCRPDHGKENYTQSLEKRHSDLGSILKDIAETGNLRERGFEFEIDEDMKVLRDRLHAVKKGVEQLKTSGGDAWQELGKGVSGALDEITAGIKAAVKKIK
;
A
#
# COMPACT_ATOMS: atom_id res chain seq x y z
N MET A 1 18.12 -32.83 -13.40
CA MET A 1 18.36 -31.37 -13.46
C MET A 1 17.14 -30.53 -13.09
N GLU A 2 15.91 -31.07 -13.02
CA GLU A 2 14.70 -30.32 -12.62
C GLU A 2 14.66 -29.78 -11.17
N LYS A 3 15.43 -30.35 -10.23
CA LYS A 3 15.37 -29.90 -8.81
C LYS A 3 16.03 -28.53 -8.58
N ILE A 4 16.97 -28.12 -9.43
CA ILE A 4 17.72 -26.86 -9.26
C ILE A 4 16.84 -25.68 -9.69
N GLU A 5 16.13 -25.79 -10.82
CA GLU A 5 15.22 -24.73 -11.33
C GLU A 5 14.03 -24.46 -10.41
N LYS A 6 13.47 -25.49 -9.76
CA LYS A 6 12.39 -25.30 -8.77
C LYS A 6 12.86 -24.56 -7.52
N THR A 7 14.10 -24.78 -7.10
CA THR A 7 14.66 -24.16 -5.90
C THR A 7 14.96 -22.67 -6.13
N ASP A 8 15.43 -22.31 -7.32
CA ASP A 8 15.65 -20.91 -7.71
C ASP A 8 14.35 -20.10 -7.80
N ARG A 9 13.29 -20.66 -8.40
CA ARG A 9 11.99 -19.98 -8.50
C ARG A 9 11.35 -19.73 -7.12
N ILE A 10 11.47 -20.69 -6.21
CA ILE A 10 10.96 -20.57 -4.83
C ILE A 10 11.74 -19.48 -4.07
N THR A 11 13.06 -19.43 -4.25
CA THR A 11 13.93 -18.43 -3.61
C THR A 11 13.65 -17.02 -4.12
N GLN A 12 13.41 -16.86 -5.43
CA GLN A 12 13.03 -15.58 -6.04
C GLN A 12 11.66 -15.09 -5.55
N GLY A 13 10.67 -15.98 -5.41
CA GLY A 13 9.36 -15.64 -4.86
C GLY A 13 9.43 -15.15 -3.41
N MET A 14 10.22 -15.83 -2.57
CA MET A 14 10.43 -15.41 -1.18
C MET A 14 11.17 -14.07 -1.06
N ALA A 15 12.21 -13.84 -1.87
CA ALA A 15 12.94 -12.58 -1.89
C ALA A 15 12.05 -11.41 -2.33
N TYR A 16 11.21 -11.62 -3.35
CA TYR A 16 10.26 -10.63 -3.82
C TYR A 16 9.19 -10.29 -2.77
N ARG A 17 8.63 -11.31 -2.11
CA ARG A 17 7.70 -11.13 -1.00
C ARG A 17 8.33 -10.33 0.15
N GLN A 18 9.57 -10.66 0.52
CA GLN A 18 10.26 -9.95 1.60
C GLN A 18 10.50 -8.48 1.23
N HIS A 19 10.94 -8.21 0.00
CA HIS A 19 11.10 -6.85 -0.52
C HIS A 19 9.81 -6.01 -0.45
N LEU A 20 8.67 -6.60 -0.80
CA LEU A 20 7.36 -5.93 -0.66
C LEU A 20 6.99 -5.65 0.80
N LEU A 21 7.26 -6.59 1.70
CA LEU A 21 7.02 -6.41 3.13
C LEU A 21 7.92 -5.34 3.74
N ASP A 22 9.15 -5.22 3.26
CA ASP A 22 10.10 -4.19 3.70
C ASP A 22 9.65 -2.80 3.23
N LYS A 23 9.25 -2.67 1.95
CA LYS A 23 8.63 -1.45 1.42
C LYS A 23 7.40 -1.02 2.22
N LEU A 24 6.48 -1.96 2.48
CA LEU A 24 5.29 -1.70 3.29
C LEU A 24 5.62 -1.28 4.72
N SER A 25 6.66 -1.87 5.32
CA SER A 25 7.08 -1.54 6.68
C SER A 25 7.67 -0.12 6.75
N VAL A 26 8.40 0.31 5.72
CA VAL A 26 8.87 1.71 5.59
C VAL A 26 7.68 2.66 5.45
N THR A 27 6.75 2.38 4.54
CA THR A 27 5.54 3.20 4.34
C THR A 27 4.61 3.23 5.57
N ALA A 28 4.62 2.18 6.40
CA ALA A 28 3.92 2.14 7.67
C ALA A 28 4.67 2.88 8.79
N GLY A 29 6.00 2.83 8.83
CA GLY A 29 6.81 3.58 9.80
C GLY A 29 6.71 5.09 9.59
N GLU A 30 6.57 5.52 8.35
CA GLU A 30 6.28 6.92 8.01
C GLU A 30 4.84 7.36 8.39
N ALA A 31 3.95 6.43 8.77
CA ALA A 31 2.62 6.75 9.27
C ALA A 31 2.66 7.46 10.64
N GLU A 32 3.61 7.07 11.50
CA GLU A 32 3.72 7.65 12.84
C GLU A 32 4.14 9.13 12.81
N THR A 33 4.80 9.57 11.73
CA THR A 33 5.17 10.97 11.49
C THR A 33 4.06 11.76 10.80
N CYS A 34 3.05 11.09 10.25
CA CYS A 34 1.83 11.69 9.73
C CYS A 34 0.88 12.00 10.89
N ARG A 35 1.20 13.00 11.73
CA ARG A 35 0.22 13.57 12.68
C ARG A 35 -0.22 14.97 12.28
N PRO A 36 -1.49 15.35 12.50
CA PRO A 36 -1.98 16.71 12.25
C PRO A 36 -1.20 17.79 13.03
N ASP A 37 -0.46 17.37 14.04
CA ASP A 37 0.26 18.23 14.98
C ASP A 37 1.49 18.92 14.34
N HIS A 38 2.01 18.40 13.22
CA HIS A 38 3.26 18.85 12.58
C HIS A 38 3.09 19.93 11.50
N GLY A 39 1.91 20.55 11.45
CA GLY A 39 1.59 21.62 10.49
C GLY A 39 0.93 21.10 9.22
N LYS A 40 -0.01 21.88 8.70
CA LYS A 40 -0.95 21.47 7.64
C LYS A 40 -0.26 21.00 6.36
N GLU A 41 0.75 21.73 5.93
CA GLU A 41 1.43 21.49 4.66
C GLU A 41 2.30 20.22 4.70
N ASN A 42 3.12 20.08 5.74
CA ASN A 42 3.96 18.89 5.94
C ASN A 42 3.12 17.62 6.11
N TYR A 43 2.04 17.70 6.88
CA TYR A 43 1.13 16.58 7.07
C TYR A 43 0.42 16.19 5.77
N THR A 44 -0.02 17.16 4.97
CA THR A 44 -0.67 16.86 3.70
C THR A 44 0.33 16.22 2.72
N GLN A 45 1.56 16.74 2.65
CA GLN A 45 2.63 16.16 1.83
C GLN A 45 3.00 14.74 2.27
N SER A 46 3.00 14.44 3.58
CA SER A 46 3.29 13.10 4.07
C SER A 46 2.19 12.11 3.69
N LEU A 47 0.91 12.52 3.76
CA LEU A 47 -0.21 11.71 3.28
C LEU A 47 -0.16 11.49 1.76
N GLU A 48 0.24 12.50 0.97
CA GLU A 48 0.44 12.37 -0.48
C GLU A 48 1.56 11.39 -0.83
N LYS A 49 2.70 11.53 -0.15
CA LYS A 49 3.83 10.62 -0.32
C LYS A 49 3.40 9.19 0.00
N ARG A 50 2.73 8.99 1.13
CA ARG A 50 2.24 7.68 1.55
C ARG A 50 1.23 7.09 0.55
N HIS A 51 0.30 7.89 0.04
CA HIS A 51 -0.61 7.47 -1.02
C HIS A 51 0.16 7.03 -2.28
N SER A 52 1.18 7.80 -2.69
CA SER A 52 2.04 7.46 -3.84
C SER A 52 2.80 6.16 -3.63
N ASP A 53 3.40 5.97 -2.45
CA ASP A 53 4.18 4.77 -2.12
C ASP A 53 3.30 3.52 -2.12
N LEU A 54 2.10 3.59 -1.52
CA LEU A 54 1.14 2.48 -1.57
C LEU A 54 0.68 2.19 -3.00
N GLY A 55 0.50 3.22 -3.84
CA GLY A 55 0.17 3.07 -5.25
C GLY A 55 1.29 2.36 -6.04
N SER A 56 2.55 2.70 -5.74
CA SER A 56 3.73 2.04 -6.31
C SER A 56 3.80 0.58 -5.90
N ILE A 57 3.59 0.26 -4.62
CA ILE A 57 3.56 -1.13 -4.13
C ILE A 57 2.41 -1.92 -4.78
N LEU A 58 1.22 -1.33 -4.92
CA LEU A 58 0.10 -1.98 -5.59
C LEU A 58 0.41 -2.27 -7.07
N LYS A 59 1.13 -1.35 -7.73
CA LYS A 59 1.58 -1.51 -9.10
C LYS A 59 2.63 -2.61 -9.20
N ASP A 60 3.63 -2.64 -8.32
CA ASP A 60 4.65 -3.68 -8.27
C ASP A 60 4.00 -5.07 -8.13
N ILE A 61 3.01 -5.22 -7.25
CA ILE A 61 2.28 -6.48 -7.05
C ILE A 61 1.55 -6.88 -8.33
N ALA A 62 0.88 -5.93 -9.00
CA ALA A 62 0.16 -6.19 -10.25
C ALA A 62 1.10 -6.50 -11.45
N GLU A 63 2.25 -5.83 -11.52
CA GLU A 63 3.26 -6.03 -12.57
C GLU A 63 4.07 -7.31 -12.37
N THR A 64 4.04 -7.89 -11.18
CA THR A 64 4.52 -9.26 -10.92
C THR A 64 3.53 -10.31 -11.48
N GLY A 65 2.84 -9.96 -12.56
CA GLY A 65 2.01 -10.79 -13.42
C GLY A 65 2.74 -11.95 -14.10
N ASN A 66 3.88 -12.39 -13.56
CA ASN A 66 4.51 -13.68 -13.83
C ASN A 66 4.43 -14.67 -12.64
N LEU A 67 3.71 -14.35 -11.55
CA LEU A 67 3.26 -15.33 -10.53
C LEU A 67 2.07 -16.19 -11.01
N ARG A 68 2.00 -16.40 -12.32
CA ARG A 68 0.83 -16.71 -13.18
C ARG A 68 0.33 -18.15 -13.20
N GLU A 69 0.77 -19.05 -12.31
CA GLU A 69 0.59 -20.49 -12.58
C GLU A 69 -0.49 -21.25 -11.80
N ARG A 70 -1.15 -20.75 -10.73
CA ARG A 70 -1.92 -21.67 -9.85
C ARG A 70 -3.13 -21.11 -9.10
N GLY A 71 -4.14 -20.54 -9.76
CA GLY A 71 -5.48 -20.36 -9.15
C GLY A 71 -5.59 -19.40 -7.94
N PHE A 72 -4.48 -18.78 -7.53
CA PHE A 72 -4.44 -17.66 -6.58
C PHE A 72 -4.76 -16.31 -7.23
N GLU A 73 -4.92 -16.28 -8.56
CA GLU A 73 -5.15 -15.07 -9.36
C GLU A 73 -6.45 -14.35 -8.94
N PHE A 74 -7.53 -15.08 -8.69
CA PHE A 74 -8.84 -14.45 -8.48
C PHE A 74 -8.94 -13.69 -7.16
N GLU A 75 -8.54 -14.29 -6.04
CA GLU A 75 -8.63 -13.64 -4.72
C GLU A 75 -7.66 -12.46 -4.60
N ILE A 76 -6.45 -12.59 -5.14
CA ILE A 76 -5.47 -11.49 -5.10
C ILE A 76 -5.92 -10.37 -6.05
N ASP A 77 -6.44 -10.67 -7.24
CA ASP A 77 -6.90 -9.62 -8.15
C ASP A 77 -8.11 -8.85 -7.60
N GLU A 78 -9.06 -9.54 -6.94
CA GLU A 78 -10.18 -8.87 -6.27
C GLU A 78 -9.70 -7.99 -5.10
N ASP A 79 -8.85 -8.52 -4.22
CA ASP A 79 -8.25 -7.75 -3.12
C ASP A 79 -7.50 -6.53 -3.68
N MET A 80 -6.72 -6.71 -4.75
CA MET A 80 -5.92 -5.66 -5.38
C MET A 80 -6.78 -4.60 -6.09
N LYS A 81 -7.92 -4.99 -6.66
CA LYS A 81 -8.90 -4.06 -7.23
C LYS A 81 -9.54 -3.22 -6.14
N VAL A 82 -10.03 -3.85 -5.07
CA VAL A 82 -10.63 -3.16 -3.92
C VAL A 82 -9.64 -2.19 -3.28
N LEU A 83 -8.38 -2.60 -3.10
CA LEU A 83 -7.34 -1.74 -2.54
C LEU A 83 -7.01 -0.55 -3.45
N ARG A 84 -7.00 -0.74 -4.78
CA ARG A 84 -6.83 0.36 -5.75
C ARG A 84 -7.99 1.35 -5.69
N ASP A 85 -9.22 0.87 -5.65
CA ASP A 85 -10.41 1.72 -5.57
C ASP A 85 -10.43 2.53 -4.27
N ARG A 86 -10.07 1.90 -3.14
CA ARG A 86 -9.89 2.59 -1.85
C ARG A 86 -8.78 3.63 -1.91
N LEU A 87 -7.63 3.31 -2.48
CA LEU A 87 -6.52 4.25 -2.61
C LEU A 87 -6.93 5.46 -3.47
N HIS A 88 -7.66 5.24 -4.56
CA HIS A 88 -8.21 6.32 -5.39
C HIS A 88 -9.20 7.19 -4.60
N ALA A 89 -10.06 6.59 -3.77
CA ALA A 89 -10.97 7.34 -2.91
C ALA A 89 -10.21 8.21 -1.90
N VAL A 90 -9.13 7.68 -1.33
CA VAL A 90 -8.26 8.42 -0.40
C VAL A 90 -7.60 9.64 -1.07
N LYS A 91 -7.22 9.54 -2.36
CA LYS A 91 -6.69 10.69 -3.12
C LYS A 91 -7.61 11.92 -3.04
N LYS A 92 -8.91 11.72 -3.17
CA LYS A 92 -9.90 12.82 -3.08
C LYS A 92 -9.91 13.43 -1.68
N GLY A 93 -9.77 12.62 -0.63
CA GLY A 93 -9.66 13.09 0.75
C GLY A 93 -8.39 13.93 0.98
N VAL A 94 -7.27 13.53 0.39
CA VAL A 94 -6.01 14.29 0.43
C VAL A 94 -6.14 15.63 -0.31
N GLU A 95 -6.82 15.66 -1.46
CA GLU A 95 -7.11 16.91 -2.18
C GLU A 95 -8.03 17.85 -1.37
N GLN A 96 -9.05 17.30 -0.70
CA GLN A 96 -9.93 18.07 0.20
C GLN A 96 -9.19 18.61 1.42
N LEU A 97 -8.20 17.88 1.94
CA LEU A 97 -7.35 18.34 3.04
C LEU A 97 -6.59 19.63 2.71
N LYS A 98 -6.15 19.80 1.46
CA LYS A 98 -5.44 21.02 1.03
C LYS A 98 -6.29 22.27 1.17
N THR A 99 -7.58 22.17 0.87
CA THR A 99 -8.51 23.31 0.88
C THR A 99 -9.24 23.48 2.21
N SER A 100 -9.29 22.45 3.06
CA SER A 100 -9.96 22.47 4.37
C SER A 100 -9.17 23.25 5.43
N GLY A 101 -9.83 23.83 6.42
CA GLY A 101 -9.19 24.55 7.53
C GLY A 101 -9.79 24.20 8.89
N GLY A 102 -9.07 24.52 9.96
CA GLY A 102 -9.54 24.34 11.34
C GLY A 102 -9.88 22.88 11.67
N ASP A 103 -11.01 22.67 12.35
CA ASP A 103 -11.45 21.36 12.84
C ASP A 103 -11.73 20.38 11.69
N ALA A 104 -12.32 20.86 10.58
CA ALA A 104 -12.60 20.05 9.40
C ALA A 104 -11.30 19.47 8.80
N TRP A 105 -10.21 20.23 8.84
CA TRP A 105 -8.90 19.72 8.41
C TRP A 105 -8.39 18.61 9.32
N GLN A 106 -8.53 18.73 10.63
CA GLN A 106 -8.07 17.70 11.57
C GLN A 106 -8.88 16.40 11.44
N GLU A 107 -10.21 16.51 11.29
CA GLU A 107 -11.09 15.35 11.12
C GLU A 107 -10.83 14.62 9.80
N LEU A 108 -10.76 15.35 8.69
CA LEU A 108 -10.39 14.78 7.39
C LEU A 108 -9.00 14.15 7.44
N GLY A 109 -8.08 14.76 8.19
CA GLY A 109 -6.71 14.27 8.34
C GLY A 109 -6.68 12.90 8.96
N LYS A 110 -7.34 12.76 10.11
CA LYS A 110 -7.49 11.47 10.81
C LYS A 110 -8.18 10.43 9.93
N GLY A 111 -9.24 10.81 9.21
CA GLY A 111 -9.95 9.90 8.31
C GLY A 111 -9.08 9.40 7.16
N VAL A 112 -8.34 10.30 6.50
CA VAL A 112 -7.41 9.96 5.41
C VAL A 112 -6.27 9.09 5.92
N SER A 113 -5.68 9.43 7.07
CA SER A 113 -4.61 8.63 7.69
C SER A 113 -5.10 7.22 8.03
N GLY A 114 -6.26 7.10 8.68
CA GLY A 114 -6.84 5.80 9.01
C GLY A 114 -7.13 4.94 7.77
N ALA A 115 -7.64 5.56 6.70
CA ALA A 115 -7.86 4.86 5.43
C ALA A 115 -6.54 4.37 4.80
N LEU A 116 -5.45 5.14 4.87
CA LEU A 116 -4.12 4.69 4.42
C LEU A 116 -3.57 3.55 5.29
N ASP A 117 -3.85 3.55 6.59
CA ASP A 117 -3.50 2.44 7.50
C ASP A 117 -4.23 1.16 7.14
N GLU A 118 -5.54 1.24 6.87
CA GLU A 118 -6.34 0.11 6.41
C GLU A 118 -5.84 -0.44 5.07
N ILE A 119 -5.52 0.44 4.11
CA ILE A 119 -4.94 0.04 2.82
C ILE A 119 -3.60 -0.66 3.04
N THR A 120 -2.73 -0.10 3.89
CA THR A 120 -1.43 -0.70 4.24
C THR A 120 -1.61 -2.11 4.80
N ALA A 121 -2.55 -2.29 5.74
CA ALA A 121 -2.87 -3.58 6.32
C ALA A 121 -3.42 -4.58 5.28
N GLY A 122 -4.28 -4.10 4.39
CA GLY A 122 -4.84 -4.90 3.28
C GLY A 122 -3.77 -5.36 2.30
N ILE A 123 -2.86 -4.48 1.89
CA ILE A 123 -1.72 -4.86 1.03
C ILE A 123 -0.83 -5.88 1.76
N LYS A 124 -0.53 -5.67 3.04
CA LYS A 124 0.24 -6.64 3.83
C LYS A 124 -0.43 -8.01 3.90
N ALA A 125 -1.75 -8.06 3.99
CA ALA A 125 -2.51 -9.30 3.94
C ALA A 125 -2.41 -9.96 2.56
N ALA A 126 -2.58 -9.21 1.47
CA ALA A 126 -2.43 -9.69 0.10
C ALA A 126 -1.02 -10.24 -0.17
N VAL A 127 0.03 -9.51 0.23
CA VAL A 127 1.43 -9.92 0.08
C VAL A 127 1.74 -11.20 0.87
N LYS A 128 1.14 -11.39 2.05
CA LYS A 128 1.30 -12.64 2.82
C LYS A 128 0.69 -13.85 2.13
N LYS A 129 -0.30 -13.67 1.25
CA LYS A 129 -0.90 -14.75 0.44
C LYS A 129 0.00 -15.18 -0.72
N ILE A 130 1.00 -14.36 -1.11
CA ILE A 130 2.01 -14.72 -2.11
C ILE A 130 2.91 -15.83 -1.54
N LYS A 131 2.98 -16.96 -2.25
CA LYS A 131 3.74 -18.16 -1.89
C LYS A 131 4.97 -18.33 -2.76
#